data_AF-A0A0P4VV10-F1
#
_entry.id   AF-A0A0P4VV10-F1
#
_cell.length_a   1.000
_cell.length_b   1.000
_cell.length_c   1.000
_cell.angle_alpha   90.00
_cell.angle_beta   90.00
_cell.angle_gamma   90.00
#
_symmetry.space_group_name_H-M   'P 1'
#
loop_
_entity.id
_entity.type
_entity.pdbx_description
1 polymer ?
#
loop_
_entity_poly.entity_id
_entity_poly.type
_entity_poly.pdbx_seq_one_letter_code
_entity_poly.pdbx_strand_id
1 'polypeptide(L)'
;MCICISTAEDSDVRPTPDQCVHFPLLFAVLSLLPIMTILRGWRYSLFLGGLIGFIGATLYPIVIYPMMNSSQYKQAQIENRRGINQEEIQPGNMNVWSDPFDRKK
;
A
#
# COMPACT_ATOMS: atom_id res chain seq x y z
N MET A 1 -4.17 -34.07 3.42
CA MET A 1 -2.96 -33.95 2.57
C MET A 1 -2.41 -32.54 2.80
N CYS A 2 -1.41 -32.39 3.64
CA CYS A 2 -0.79 -31.10 3.96
C CYS A 2 0.23 -30.78 2.85
N ILE A 3 0.00 -29.68 2.13
CA ILE A 3 1.00 -29.16 1.21
C ILE A 3 1.75 -28.09 1.97
N CYS A 4 2.99 -28.40 2.38
CA CYS A 4 3.92 -27.41 2.91
C CYS A 4 4.41 -26.56 1.72
N ILE A 5 3.97 -25.31 1.64
CA ILE A 5 4.64 -24.33 0.77
C ILE A 5 5.95 -23.98 1.48
N SER A 6 7.03 -24.64 1.04
CA SER A 6 8.39 -24.28 1.44
C SER A 6 8.73 -22.97 0.75
N THR A 7 8.48 -21.85 1.44
CA THR A 7 9.12 -20.58 1.06
C THR A 7 10.57 -20.68 1.54
N ALA A 8 11.49 -20.76 0.59
CA ALA A 8 12.91 -20.90 0.82
C ALA A 8 13.52 -19.55 1.23
N GLU A 9 13.11 -18.97 2.36
CA GLU A 9 13.71 -17.73 2.87
C GLU A 9 13.45 -17.52 4.37
N ASP A 10 13.79 -18.48 5.22
CA ASP A 10 14.04 -18.19 6.65
C ASP A 10 14.75 -19.37 7.35
N SER A 11 16.07 -19.29 7.53
CA SER A 11 16.87 -20.37 8.11
C SER A 11 16.96 -20.35 9.64
N ASP A 12 16.36 -19.37 10.33
CA ASP A 12 16.65 -19.10 11.75
C ASP A 12 15.43 -18.98 12.68
N VAL A 13 14.26 -19.51 12.30
CA VAL A 13 13.08 -19.53 13.19
C VAL A 13 12.66 -20.96 13.54
N ARG A 14 12.77 -21.31 14.83
CA ARG A 14 12.27 -22.60 15.35
C ARG A 14 10.74 -22.67 15.16
N PRO A 15 10.20 -23.71 14.50
CA PRO A 15 8.75 -23.81 14.30
C PRO A 15 8.06 -24.09 15.64
N THR A 16 7.15 -23.19 16.04
CA THR A 16 6.28 -23.42 17.21
C THR A 16 5.12 -24.36 16.81
N PRO A 17 4.72 -25.31 17.68
CA PRO A 17 3.78 -26.40 17.33
C PRO A 17 2.30 -25.99 17.27
N ASP A 18 1.98 -24.70 17.28
CA ASP A 18 0.63 -24.18 17.51
C ASP A 18 0.01 -23.43 16.32
N GLN A 19 0.69 -23.34 15.17
CA GLN A 19 0.11 -22.70 13.98
C GLN A 19 -0.57 -23.68 13.02
N CYS A 20 -1.65 -24.30 13.50
CA CYS A 20 -2.71 -24.83 12.65
C CYS A 20 -3.91 -23.88 12.72
N VAL A 21 -3.80 -22.71 12.10
CA VAL A 21 -4.94 -21.77 11.99
C VAL A 21 -5.97 -22.37 11.03
N HIS A 22 -6.96 -23.03 11.62
CA HIS A 22 -8.22 -23.35 10.98
C HIS A 22 -8.75 -22.07 10.33
N PHE A 23 -8.86 -22.07 9.00
CA PHE A 23 -9.23 -20.91 8.17
C PHE A 23 -10.67 -21.00 7.65
N PRO A 24 -11.71 -21.18 8.49
CA PRO A 24 -13.09 -21.30 8.02
C PRO A 24 -13.72 -19.93 7.74
N LEU A 25 -13.10 -18.84 8.18
CA LEU A 25 -13.70 -17.51 8.17
C LEU A 25 -13.56 -16.81 6.80
N LEU A 26 -12.50 -17.08 6.04
CA LEU A 26 -12.35 -16.54 4.68
C LEU A 26 -13.28 -17.23 3.67
N PHE A 27 -13.56 -18.52 3.86
CA PHE A 27 -14.45 -19.28 2.97
C PHE A 27 -15.94 -18.96 3.21
N ALA A 28 -16.32 -18.65 4.46
CA ALA A 28 -17.70 -18.25 4.78
C ALA A 28 -18.05 -16.82 4.30
N VAL A 29 -17.06 -15.91 4.28
CA VAL A 29 -17.25 -14.55 3.71
C VAL A 29 -17.35 -14.60 2.18
N LEU A 30 -16.75 -15.61 1.54
CA LEU A 30 -16.78 -15.80 0.09
C LEU A 30 -18.05 -16.50 -0.43
N SER A 31 -18.86 -17.14 0.44
CA SER A 31 -20.09 -17.87 0.06
C SER A 31 -21.39 -17.05 0.13
N LEU A 32 -21.33 -15.75 0.44
CA LEU A 32 -22.51 -14.86 0.55
C LEU A 32 -22.61 -13.81 -0.57
N LEU A 33 -22.07 -14.08 -1.77
CA LEU A 33 -22.42 -13.34 -2.98
C LEU A 33 -22.68 -14.35 -4.11
N PRO A 34 -23.85 -14.29 -4.77
CA PRO A 34 -24.46 -13.05 -5.20
C PRO A 34 -25.80 -12.81 -4.50
N ILE A 35 -25.88 -11.71 -3.76
CA ILE A 35 -27.13 -10.99 -3.60
C ILE A 35 -27.58 -10.64 -5.03
N MET A 36 -28.48 -11.44 -5.58
CA MET A 36 -29.05 -11.26 -6.90
C MET A 36 -29.56 -9.82 -7.00
N THR A 37 -28.84 -9.00 -7.75
CA THR A 37 -29.05 -7.57 -7.89
C THR A 37 -30.43 -7.30 -8.50
N ILE A 38 -31.36 -6.79 -7.70
CA ILE A 38 -32.68 -6.29 -8.14
C ILE A 38 -32.54 -4.99 -8.99
N LEU A 39 -31.34 -4.42 -9.06
CA LEU A 39 -31.02 -3.26 -9.90
C LEU A 39 -30.70 -3.73 -11.33
N ARG A 40 -31.61 -3.47 -12.28
CA ARG A 40 -31.40 -3.72 -13.73
C ARG A 40 -31.24 -2.42 -14.51
N GLY A 41 -30.40 -2.46 -15.54
CA GLY A 41 -30.19 -1.35 -16.48
C GLY A 41 -29.55 -0.12 -15.84
N TRP A 42 -30.03 1.07 -16.18
CA TRP A 42 -29.42 2.36 -15.80
C TRP A 42 -29.28 2.59 -14.29
N ARG A 43 -30.20 2.03 -13.47
CA ARG A 43 -30.15 2.15 -12.00
C ARG A 43 -28.93 1.44 -11.40
N TYR A 44 -28.54 0.31 -12.00
CA TYR A 44 -27.32 -0.40 -11.59
C TYR A 44 -26.07 0.40 -11.93
N SER A 45 -26.00 0.96 -13.13
CA SER A 45 -24.87 1.82 -13.53
C SER A 45 -24.72 3.04 -12.64
N LEU A 46 -25.83 3.67 -12.23
CA LEU A 46 -25.81 4.78 -11.27
C LEU A 46 -25.29 4.34 -9.90
N PHE A 47 -25.75 3.19 -9.39
CA PHE A 47 -25.30 2.69 -8.09
C PHE A 47 -23.80 2.31 -8.11
N LEU A 48 -23.36 1.61 -9.14
CA LEU A 48 -21.96 1.21 -9.30
C LEU A 48 -21.05 2.43 -9.51
N GLY A 49 -21.48 3.38 -10.33
CA GLY A 49 -20.77 4.66 -10.51
C GLY A 49 -20.69 5.45 -9.21
N GLY A 50 -21.77 5.50 -8.43
CA GLY A 50 -21.79 6.13 -7.11
C GLY A 50 -20.86 5.43 -6.11
N LEU A 51 -20.81 4.10 -6.10
CA LEU A 51 -19.93 3.33 -5.23
C LEU A 51 -18.45 3.57 -5.56
N ILE A 52 -18.06 3.44 -6.83
CA ILE A 52 -16.69 3.69 -7.27
C ILE A 52 -16.32 5.16 -7.05
N GLY A 53 -17.24 6.08 -7.34
CA GLY A 53 -17.06 7.50 -7.06
C GLY A 53 -16.87 7.80 -5.58
N PHE A 54 -17.62 7.14 -4.71
CA PHE A 54 -17.48 7.27 -3.25
C PHE A 54 -16.13 6.74 -2.79
N ILE A 55 -15.71 5.56 -3.24
CA ILE A 55 -14.39 5.00 -2.93
C ILE A 55 -13.29 5.97 -3.41
N GLY A 56 -13.36 6.44 -4.66
CA GLY A 56 -12.42 7.42 -5.19
C GLY A 56 -12.38 8.72 -4.40
N ALA A 57 -13.53 9.23 -3.96
CA ALA A 57 -13.63 10.43 -3.13
C ALA A 57 -12.99 10.22 -1.75
N THR A 58 -13.21 9.06 -1.11
CA THR A 58 -12.60 8.73 0.19
C THR A 58 -11.08 8.54 0.09
N LEU A 59 -10.59 8.01 -1.03
CA LEU A 59 -9.15 7.82 -1.27
C LEU A 59 -8.43 9.06 -1.81
N TYR A 60 -9.18 10.05 -2.32
CA TYR A 60 -8.65 11.29 -2.87
C TYR A 60 -7.63 12.01 -1.95
N PRO A 61 -7.92 12.25 -0.65
CA PRO A 61 -6.97 12.93 0.23
C PRO A 61 -5.71 12.12 0.53
N ILE A 62 -5.75 10.79 0.38
CA ILE A 62 -4.63 9.90 0.70
C ILE A 62 -3.66 9.81 -0.47
N VAL A 63 -4.18 9.72 -1.70
CA VAL A 63 -3.35 9.46 -2.89
C VAL A 63 -3.15 10.71 -3.73
N ILE A 64 -4.23 11.37 -4.14
CA ILE A 64 -4.18 12.47 -5.11
C ILE A 64 -3.68 13.76 -4.45
N TYR A 65 -4.21 14.09 -3.27
CA TYR A 65 -3.87 15.33 -2.57
C TYR A 65 -2.36 15.51 -2.30
N PRO A 66 -1.63 14.53 -1.75
CA PRO A 66 -0.19 14.70 -1.52
C PRO A 66 0.61 14.78 -2.82
N MET A 67 0.15 14.12 -3.90
CA MET A 67 0.79 14.21 -5.21
C MET A 67 0.67 15.61 -5.83
N MET A 68 -0.48 16.27 -5.66
CA MET A 68 -0.66 17.64 -6.18
C MET A 68 0.02 18.70 -5.29
N ASN A 69 0.19 18.44 -4.00
CA ASN A 69 0.76 19.37 -3.03
C ASN A 69 2.11 18.90 -2.48
N SER A 70 3.06 18.62 -3.36
CA SER A 70 4.42 18.20 -2.98
C SER A 70 5.28 19.30 -2.36
N SER A 71 4.87 20.58 -2.48
CA SER A 71 5.63 21.74 -2.01
C SER A 71 5.89 21.74 -0.50
N GLN A 72 4.89 21.34 0.29
CA GLN A 72 5.01 21.27 1.75
C GLN A 72 6.06 20.25 2.19
N TYR A 73 6.03 19.05 1.58
CA TYR A 73 7.01 18.00 1.84
C TYR A 73 8.42 18.42 1.40
N LYS A 74 8.52 19.13 0.27
CA LYS A 74 9.79 19.69 -0.20
C LYS A 74 10.37 20.72 0.77
N GLN A 75 9.54 21.62 1.30
CA GLN A 75 9.99 22.63 2.28
C GLN A 75 10.43 21.96 3.59
N ALA A 76 9.63 21.07 4.15
CA ALA A 76 10.00 20.30 5.34
C ALA A 76 11.31 19.52 5.13
N GLN A 77 11.50 18.94 3.94
CA GLN A 77 12.74 18.24 3.60
C GLN A 77 13.96 19.18 3.53
N ILE A 78 13.82 20.39 2.98
CA ILE A 78 14.89 21.40 2.95
C ILE A 78 15.27 21.84 4.36
N GLU A 79 14.28 22.05 5.23
CA GLU A 79 14.50 22.44 6.62
C GLU A 79 15.22 21.34 7.41
N ASN A 80 14.75 20.09 7.30
CA ASN A 80 15.35 18.95 7.98
C ASN A 80 16.77 18.62 7.48
N ARG A 81 17.09 18.93 6.22
CA ARG A 81 18.41 18.71 5.62
C ARG A 81 19.30 19.95 5.61
N ARG A 82 18.93 21.01 6.35
CA ARG A 82 19.72 22.25 6.41
C ARG A 82 21.07 21.96 7.06
N GLY A 83 22.16 22.26 6.34
CA GLY A 83 23.53 22.12 6.85
C GLY A 83 24.09 20.68 6.80
N ILE A 84 23.41 19.75 6.12
CA ILE A 84 23.83 18.35 5.99
C ILE A 84 24.22 18.07 4.53
N ASN A 85 25.52 17.88 4.26
CA ASN A 85 25.97 17.33 2.98
C ASN A 85 25.95 15.79 3.06
N GLN A 86 24.90 15.18 2.50
CA GLN A 86 24.67 13.72 2.62
C GLN A 86 25.79 12.89 1.98
N GLU A 87 26.44 13.43 0.97
CA GLU A 87 27.55 12.79 0.25
C GLU A 87 28.80 12.65 1.13
N GLU A 88 28.97 13.56 2.11
CA GLU A 88 30.13 13.58 3.01
C GLU A 88 29.93 12.74 4.28
N ILE A 89 28.68 12.48 4.67
CA ILE A 89 28.33 11.79 5.93
C ILE A 89 28.30 10.27 5.76
N GLN A 90 28.12 9.77 4.54
CA GLN A 90 28.07 8.33 4.32
C GLN A 90 29.46 7.69 4.52
N PRO A 91 29.58 6.72 5.43
CA PRO A 91 30.81 5.94 5.51
C PRO A 91 30.96 5.11 4.24
N GLY A 92 32.15 5.15 3.61
CA GLY A 92 32.51 4.21 2.56
C GLY A 92 32.11 4.56 1.12
N ASN A 93 32.10 5.85 0.73
CA ASN A 93 31.95 6.29 -0.68
C ASN A 93 30.81 5.58 -1.44
N MET A 94 29.68 5.38 -0.76
CA MET A 94 28.48 4.74 -1.31
C MET A 94 27.55 5.78 -1.92
N ASN A 95 26.81 5.40 -2.96
CA ASN A 95 25.84 6.29 -3.60
C ASN A 95 24.70 6.64 -2.63
N VAL A 96 24.33 7.92 -2.59
CA VAL A 96 23.17 8.41 -1.84
C VAL A 96 21.89 7.98 -2.56
N TRP A 97 20.88 7.55 -1.79
CA TRP A 97 19.55 7.27 -2.35
C TRP A 97 19.01 8.49 -3.10
N SER A 98 18.47 8.28 -4.30
CA SER A 98 17.94 9.35 -5.15
C SER A 98 16.78 10.08 -4.48
N ASP A 99 16.88 11.40 -4.37
CA ASP A 99 15.86 12.22 -3.74
C ASP A 99 14.54 12.08 -4.53
N PRO A 100 13.39 11.72 -3.91
CA PRO A 100 12.12 11.67 -4.62
C PRO A 100 11.70 13.02 -5.24
N PHE A 101 12.29 14.13 -4.79
CA PHE A 101 12.09 15.47 -5.35
C PHE A 101 13.31 16.00 -6.11
N ASP A 102 14.16 15.10 -6.62
CA ASP A 102 15.49 15.42 -7.12
C ASP A 102 15.49 16.53 -8.17
N ARG A 103 16.60 17.26 -8.18
CA ARG A 103 16.83 18.33 -9.13
C ARG A 103 17.22 17.70 -10.46
N LYS A 104 16.43 17.94 -11.52
CA LYS A 104 16.91 17.70 -12.88
C LYS A 104 18.20 18.50 -13.04
N LYS A 105 19.30 17.78 -13.32
CA LYS A 105 20.61 18.38 -13.62
C LYS A 105 20.54 19.12 -14.96
#